data_AF-A0A1G5ASB0-F1
#
_entry.id   AF-A0A1G5ASB0-F1
#
_cell.length_a   1.000
_cell.length_b   1.000
_cell.length_c   1.000
_cell.angle_alpha   90.00
_cell.angle_beta   90.00
_cell.angle_gamma   90.00
#
_symmetry.space_group_name_H-M   'P 1'
#
loop_
_entity.id
_entity.type
_entity.pdbx_description
1 polymer ?
#
loop_
_entity_poly.entity_id
_entity_poly.type
_entity_poly.pdbx_seq_one_letter_code
_entity_poly.pdbx_strand_id
1 'polypeptide(L)'
;MSEARKLYNLVHVEPKGYIYILGSHRYGLEFRLKNKKKKKKKSVAVIQMNGSSTNWTDITRQGHWKADSTIGKVLCWCGKREYDVVHCLNLWSYVDNNPSNLAGKSNDILNKLENDLWIQEVLEKVDIIILAYGDCLGVDESNFKERKKKLKVMLLSKKSKVFCVGGLNESGNPKHGRVWNDEPELNKFNINNI
;
A
#
# COMPACT_ATOMS: atom_id res chain seq x y z
N MET A 1 -6.72 17.99 18.02
CA MET A 1 -6.52 16.54 17.75
C MET A 1 -7.35 16.16 16.53
N SER A 2 -6.76 15.60 15.46
CA SER A 2 -7.52 15.32 14.23
C SER A 2 -8.56 14.20 14.43
N GLU A 3 -9.74 14.34 13.81
CA GLU A 3 -10.84 13.36 13.86
C GLU A 3 -10.41 11.92 13.53
N ALA A 4 -9.35 11.76 12.72
CA ALA A 4 -8.78 10.47 12.37
C ALA A 4 -8.39 9.63 13.61
N ARG A 5 -7.90 10.24 14.69
CA ARG A 5 -7.56 9.51 15.94
C ARG A 5 -8.78 9.03 16.72
N LYS A 6 -9.98 9.56 16.46
CA LYS A 6 -11.24 9.12 17.10
C LYS A 6 -11.89 7.93 16.38
N LEU A 7 -11.58 7.73 15.10
CA LEU A 7 -12.22 6.72 14.26
C LEU A 7 -11.66 5.31 14.43
N TYR A 8 -10.47 5.16 15.03
CA TYR A 8 -9.88 3.85 15.25
C TYR A 8 -8.87 3.89 16.41
N ASN A 9 -8.87 2.81 17.18
CA ASN A 9 -7.76 2.47 18.06
C ASN A 9 -6.90 1.46 17.29
N LEU A 10 -5.89 1.96 16.59
CA LEU A 10 -5.00 1.13 15.78
C LEU A 10 -4.35 0.07 16.68
N VAL A 11 -4.61 -1.22 16.43
CA VAL A 11 -3.73 -2.27 16.95
C VAL A 11 -2.65 -2.44 15.90
N HIS A 12 -1.54 -1.76 16.14
CA HIS A 12 -0.33 -2.01 15.38
C HIS A 12 0.10 -3.45 15.68
N VAL A 13 0.20 -4.25 14.63
CA VAL A 13 0.99 -5.47 14.66
C VAL A 13 2.35 -5.03 14.13
N GLU A 14 3.42 -5.25 14.90
CA GLU A 14 4.77 -5.02 14.41
C GLU A 14 4.91 -5.69 13.05
N PRO A 15 5.29 -4.97 11.99
CA PRO A 15 5.30 -5.56 10.67
C PRO A 15 6.44 -6.57 10.64
N LYS A 16 6.11 -7.82 10.34
CA LYS A 16 7.12 -8.87 10.22
C LYS A 16 8.17 -8.43 9.18
N GLY A 17 9.40 -8.20 9.61
CA GLY A 17 10.51 -7.79 8.73
C GLY A 17 10.60 -6.30 8.39
N TYR A 18 9.94 -5.40 9.14
CA TYR A 18 10.13 -3.96 8.93
C TYR A 18 11.46 -3.46 9.47
N ILE A 19 12.29 -2.92 8.57
CA ILE A 19 13.50 -2.16 8.91
C ILE A 19 13.49 -0.90 8.04
N TYR A 20 13.23 0.28 8.63
CA TYR A 20 13.30 1.54 7.89
C TYR A 20 14.73 2.07 7.88
N ILE A 21 15.43 1.80 6.79
CA ILE A 21 16.74 2.37 6.48
C ILE A 21 16.64 2.95 5.06
N LEU A 22 17.01 4.23 4.87
CA LEU A 22 17.05 4.80 3.52
C LEU A 22 17.99 4.00 2.63
N GLY A 23 17.57 3.73 1.40
CA GLY A 23 18.34 2.88 0.48
C GLY A 23 18.24 1.37 0.76
N SER A 24 17.42 0.96 1.74
CA SER A 24 17.11 -0.46 2.01
C SER A 24 15.79 -0.88 1.35
N HIS A 25 15.25 -2.03 1.78
CA HIS A 25 14.04 -2.63 1.23
C HIS A 25 12.96 -2.84 2.29
N ARG A 26 11.72 -2.50 1.92
CA ARG A 26 10.50 -2.73 2.72
C ARG A 26 9.39 -3.29 1.83
N TYR A 27 8.78 -4.38 2.26
CA TYR A 27 7.83 -5.12 1.43
C TYR A 27 6.35 -4.71 1.66
N GLY A 28 5.96 -4.53 2.91
CA GLY A 28 4.61 -4.08 3.26
C GLY A 28 4.39 -3.97 4.77
N LEU A 29 3.19 -3.56 5.15
CA LEU A 29 2.77 -3.37 6.54
C LEU A 29 1.39 -4.02 6.74
N GLU A 30 1.18 -4.69 7.88
CA GLU A 30 -0.13 -5.18 8.31
C GLU A 30 -0.67 -4.30 9.44
N PHE A 31 -1.96 -4.00 9.37
CA PHE A 31 -2.68 -3.27 10.41
C PHE A 31 -3.95 -4.00 10.80
N ARG A 32 -4.22 -4.08 12.11
CA ARG A 32 -5.48 -4.57 12.64
C ARG A 32 -6.30 -3.40 13.16
N LEU A 33 -7.47 -3.20 12.56
CA LEU A 33 -8.41 -2.15 12.94
C LEU A 33 -9.31 -2.67 14.06
N LYS A 34 -9.50 -1.91 15.14
CA LYS A 34 -10.46 -2.27 16.19
C LYS A 34 -11.89 -2.07 15.69
N ASN A 35 -12.49 -3.11 15.13
CA ASN A 35 -13.94 -3.20 14.99
C ASN A 35 -14.55 -3.87 16.21
N LYS A 36 -15.46 -3.16 16.86
CA LYS A 36 -16.28 -3.74 17.93
C LYS A 36 -17.37 -4.58 17.25
N LYS A 37 -17.38 -5.90 17.46
CA LYS A 37 -18.55 -6.80 17.31
C LYS A 37 -18.81 -7.55 15.98
N LYS A 38 -17.81 -8.01 15.21
CA LYS A 38 -18.09 -8.89 14.03
C LYS A 38 -17.53 -10.32 14.15
N LYS A 39 -18.33 -11.29 13.68
CA LYS A 39 -17.98 -12.73 13.61
C LYS A 39 -17.06 -13.06 12.42
N LYS A 40 -17.15 -12.30 11.31
CA LYS A 40 -16.29 -12.49 10.13
C LYS A 40 -15.40 -11.26 9.93
N LYS A 41 -14.09 -11.48 9.95
CA LYS A 41 -13.08 -10.44 9.70
C LYS A 41 -12.95 -10.22 8.20
N LYS A 42 -13.00 -8.97 7.74
CA LYS A 42 -12.73 -8.58 6.36
C LYS A 42 -11.28 -8.10 6.21
N SER A 43 -10.54 -8.69 5.28
CA SER A 43 -9.15 -8.31 4.98
C SER A 43 -9.02 -7.65 3.62
N VAL A 44 -8.13 -6.65 3.53
CA VAL A 44 -7.85 -5.92 2.29
C VAL A 44 -6.36 -5.77 2.09
N ALA A 45 -5.89 -5.97 0.85
CA ALA A 45 -4.58 -5.52 0.40
C ALA A 45 -4.71 -4.20 -0.35
N VAL A 46 -3.87 -3.21 -0.01
CA VAL A 46 -3.75 -1.94 -0.70
C VAL A 46 -2.34 -1.84 -1.27
N ILE A 47 -2.20 -1.95 -2.60
CA ILE A 47 -0.91 -1.90 -3.29
C ILE A 47 -0.62 -0.44 -3.68
N GLN A 48 0.43 0.13 -3.12
CA GLN A 48 0.74 1.56 -3.19
C GLN A 48 2.16 1.78 -3.71
N MET A 49 2.42 2.98 -4.23
CA MET A 49 3.79 3.40 -4.52
C MET A 49 4.52 3.73 -3.22
N ASN A 50 5.82 3.44 -3.19
CA ASN A 50 6.66 3.84 -2.06
C ASN A 50 6.75 5.36 -1.97
N GLY A 51 6.14 5.91 -0.93
CA GLY A 51 6.42 7.27 -0.43
C GLY A 51 6.18 7.38 1.08
N SER A 52 5.95 6.25 1.73
CA SER A 52 5.59 6.20 3.13
C SER A 52 6.87 6.05 3.95
N SER A 53 7.52 7.16 4.30
CA SER A 53 8.34 7.20 5.50
C SER A 53 7.38 7.14 6.69
N THR A 54 6.79 5.96 6.95
CA THR A 54 6.28 5.66 8.30
C THR A 54 7.33 6.18 9.26
N ASN A 55 6.98 7.16 10.11
CA ASN A 55 7.94 8.07 10.73
C ASN A 55 8.70 7.36 11.86
N TRP A 56 9.50 6.35 11.52
CA TRP A 56 10.56 5.79 12.35
C TRP A 56 11.73 6.75 12.27
N THR A 57 11.56 7.95 12.84
CA THR A 57 12.65 8.92 12.94
C THR A 57 13.59 8.61 14.10
N ASP A 58 13.28 7.60 14.91
CA ASP A 58 14.07 7.27 16.08
C ASP A 58 13.94 5.77 16.43
N ILE A 59 14.94 4.97 16.01
CA ILE A 59 15.04 3.54 16.32
C ILE A 59 15.14 3.26 17.84
N THR A 60 15.52 4.28 18.63
CA THR A 60 15.63 4.18 20.09
C THR A 60 14.29 4.34 20.80
N ARG A 61 13.27 4.85 20.10
CA ARG A 61 11.90 4.99 20.61
C ARG A 61 11.02 3.82 20.19
N GLN A 62 11.42 2.61 20.59
CA GLN A 62 10.53 1.45 20.57
C GLN A 62 9.17 1.84 21.17
N GLY A 63 8.09 1.64 20.42
CA GLY A 63 6.72 1.98 20.84
C GLY A 63 6.15 3.31 20.33
N HIS A 64 6.94 4.19 19.69
CA HIS A 64 6.45 5.47 19.14
C HIS A 64 6.22 5.43 17.62
N TRP A 65 5.47 4.43 17.15
CA TRP A 65 5.09 4.36 15.74
C TRP A 65 4.02 5.43 15.40
N LYS A 66 4.26 6.19 14.33
CA LYS A 66 3.29 7.12 13.75
C LYS A 66 3.18 6.88 12.24
N ALA A 67 1.97 6.55 11.79
CA ALA A 67 1.66 6.48 10.36
C ALA A 67 2.02 7.81 9.69
N ASP A 68 2.65 7.75 8.51
CA ASP A 68 2.68 8.93 7.65
C ASP A 68 1.27 9.27 7.17
N SER A 69 1.11 10.46 6.59
CA SER A 69 -0.20 10.96 6.16
C SER A 69 -0.86 10.09 5.09
N THR A 70 -0.10 9.42 4.23
CA THR A 70 -0.65 8.52 3.19
C THR A 70 -1.23 7.27 3.84
N ILE A 71 -0.45 6.58 4.68
CA ILE A 71 -0.92 5.41 5.41
C ILE A 71 -2.12 5.79 6.31
N GLY A 72 -2.04 6.93 6.99
CA GLY A 72 -3.14 7.43 7.82
C GLY A 72 -4.46 7.61 7.05
N LYS A 73 -4.41 8.14 5.81
CA LYS A 73 -5.60 8.28 4.95
C LYS A 73 -6.16 6.93 4.53
N VAL A 74 -5.30 6.00 4.12
CA VAL A 74 -5.70 4.64 3.71
C VAL A 74 -6.37 3.91 4.86
N LEU A 75 -5.76 3.94 6.06
CA LEU A 75 -6.33 3.32 7.25
C LEU A 75 -7.66 3.96 7.67
N CYS A 76 -7.77 5.29 7.57
CA CYS A 76 -9.03 5.99 7.84
C CYS A 76 -10.14 5.55 6.87
N TRP A 77 -9.83 5.53 5.57
CA TRP A 77 -10.77 5.09 4.53
C TRP A 77 -11.21 3.64 4.73
N CYS A 78 -10.26 2.74 5.04
CA CYS A 78 -10.55 1.34 5.31
C CYS A 78 -11.37 1.14 6.59
N GLY A 79 -11.06 1.90 7.65
CA GLY A 79 -11.80 1.85 8.91
C GLY A 79 -13.27 2.25 8.75
N LYS A 80 -13.54 3.32 7.99
CA LYS A 80 -14.91 3.75 7.67
C LYS A 80 -15.71 2.71 6.86
N ARG A 81 -15.03 1.81 6.16
CA ARG A 81 -15.63 0.70 5.39
C ARG A 81 -15.57 -0.65 6.10
N GLU A 82 -15.29 -0.62 7.39
CA GLU A 82 -15.36 -1.78 8.28
C GLU A 82 -14.44 -2.94 7.87
N TYR A 83 -13.26 -2.63 7.30
CA TYR A 83 -12.20 -3.64 7.20
C TYR A 83 -11.58 -3.89 8.57
N ASP A 84 -11.15 -5.13 8.82
CA ASP A 84 -10.54 -5.55 10.08
C ASP A 84 -9.02 -5.67 9.95
N VAL A 85 -8.54 -6.13 8.79
CA VAL A 85 -7.12 -6.27 8.48
C VAL A 85 -6.80 -5.51 7.21
N VAL A 86 -5.80 -4.63 7.27
CA VAL A 86 -5.32 -3.85 6.13
C VAL A 86 -3.86 -4.17 5.90
N HIS A 87 -3.53 -4.71 4.74
CA HIS A 87 -2.16 -4.89 4.27
C HIS A 87 -1.82 -3.74 3.34
N CYS A 88 -0.95 -2.82 3.75
CA CYS A 88 -0.38 -1.81 2.86
C CYS A 88 0.88 -2.39 2.21
N LEU A 89 0.77 -2.78 0.94
CA LEU A 89 1.84 -3.41 0.18
C LEU A 89 2.53 -2.38 -0.69
N ASN A 90 3.85 -2.49 -0.82
CA ASN A 90 4.60 -1.59 -1.66
C ASN A 90 4.78 -2.17 -3.06
N LEU A 91 4.47 -1.38 -4.09
CA LEU A 91 4.69 -1.77 -5.48
C LEU A 91 6.19 -2.02 -5.74
N TRP A 92 7.04 -1.17 -5.18
CA TRP A 92 8.50 -1.29 -5.17
C TRP A 92 8.94 -1.62 -3.76
N SER A 93 10.09 -2.25 -3.54
CA SER A 93 10.58 -2.44 -2.15
C SER A 93 11.59 -1.39 -1.73
N TYR A 94 12.26 -0.73 -2.66
CA TYR A 94 13.29 0.27 -2.35
C TYR A 94 12.71 1.47 -1.60
N VAL A 95 13.31 1.80 -0.46
CA VAL A 95 12.85 2.88 0.41
C VAL A 95 13.60 4.17 0.10
N ASP A 96 12.90 5.12 -0.49
CA ASP A 96 13.36 6.50 -0.67
C ASP A 96 12.19 7.47 -0.47
N ASN A 97 12.45 8.60 0.16
CA ASN A 97 11.44 9.66 0.39
C ASN A 97 11.48 10.73 -0.70
N ASN A 98 12.48 10.72 -1.58
CA ASN A 98 12.62 11.62 -2.70
C ASN A 98 12.51 10.84 -4.03
N PRO A 99 11.41 11.01 -4.78
CA PRO A 99 11.21 10.25 -6.00
C PRO A 99 12.29 10.50 -7.06
N SER A 100 12.97 11.66 -7.08
CA SER A 100 14.07 11.91 -8.02
C SER A 100 15.25 10.96 -7.84
N ASN A 101 15.44 10.40 -6.64
CA ASN A 101 16.50 9.45 -6.37
C ASN A 101 16.21 8.07 -6.99
N LEU A 102 14.99 7.82 -7.46
CA LEU A 102 14.63 6.55 -8.10
C LEU A 102 15.02 6.51 -9.59
N ALA A 103 15.29 7.68 -10.18
CA ALA A 103 15.62 7.80 -11.60
C ALA A 103 16.94 7.09 -11.93
N GLY A 104 16.97 6.39 -13.06
CA GLY A 104 18.15 5.64 -13.51
C GLY A 104 18.48 4.36 -12.72
N LYS A 105 17.71 4.00 -11.68
CA LYS A 105 17.86 2.72 -10.98
C LYS A 105 17.18 1.61 -11.77
N SER A 106 17.80 0.44 -11.85
CA SER A 106 17.20 -0.74 -12.50
C SER A 106 16.08 -1.36 -11.66
N ASN A 107 15.23 -2.16 -12.31
CA ASN A 107 14.18 -2.93 -11.66
C ASN A 107 14.67 -3.77 -10.46
N ASP A 108 15.83 -4.42 -10.56
CA ASP A 108 16.40 -5.28 -9.51
C ASP A 108 16.90 -4.50 -8.28
N ILE A 109 17.18 -3.21 -8.47
CA ILE A 109 17.49 -2.28 -7.37
C ILE A 109 16.20 -1.76 -6.75
N LEU A 110 15.22 -1.40 -7.58
CA LEU A 110 13.94 -0.85 -7.09
C LEU A 110 13.07 -1.92 -6.42
N ASN A 111 13.21 -3.19 -6.82
CA ASN A 111 12.42 -4.30 -6.32
C ASN A 111 13.23 -5.58 -6.10
N LYS A 112 13.15 -6.13 -4.89
CA LYS A 112 13.65 -7.45 -4.54
C LYS A 112 12.58 -8.53 -4.74
N LEU A 113 13.01 -9.76 -5.01
CA LEU A 113 12.14 -10.93 -5.19
C LEU A 113 11.25 -11.19 -3.97
N GLU A 114 11.77 -10.94 -2.77
CA GLU A 114 11.08 -11.07 -1.50
C GLU A 114 9.83 -10.18 -1.44
N ASN A 115 9.85 -9.01 -2.11
CA ASN A 115 8.66 -8.17 -2.22
C ASN A 115 7.56 -8.86 -3.03
N ASP A 116 7.94 -9.52 -4.12
CA ASP A 116 7.01 -10.19 -5.02
C ASP A 116 6.38 -11.41 -4.35
N LEU A 117 7.20 -12.20 -3.65
CA LEU A 117 6.74 -13.31 -2.82
C LEU A 117 5.78 -12.83 -1.74
N TRP A 118 6.11 -11.72 -1.06
CA TRP A 118 5.24 -11.14 -0.03
C TRP A 118 3.91 -10.64 -0.58
N ILE A 119 3.92 -9.94 -1.72
CA ILE A 119 2.70 -9.51 -2.41
C ILE A 119 1.86 -10.74 -2.72
N GLN A 120 2.43 -11.76 -3.37
CA GLN A 120 1.71 -12.98 -3.72
C GLN A 120 1.09 -13.67 -2.51
N GLU A 121 1.84 -13.82 -1.41
CA GLU A 121 1.37 -14.43 -0.16
C GLU A 121 0.15 -13.69 0.41
N VAL A 122 0.22 -12.36 0.46
CA VAL A 122 -0.88 -11.55 0.98
C VAL A 122 -2.09 -11.60 0.05
N LEU A 123 -1.88 -11.53 -1.26
CA LEU A 123 -2.95 -11.56 -2.26
C LEU A 123 -3.78 -12.85 -2.21
N GLU A 124 -3.24 -13.96 -1.70
CA GLU A 124 -3.98 -15.21 -1.51
C GLU A 124 -4.90 -15.22 -0.28
N LYS A 125 -4.63 -14.35 0.69
CA LYS A 125 -5.27 -14.37 2.01
C LYS A 125 -6.31 -13.25 2.19
N VAL A 126 -6.36 -12.28 1.27
CA VAL A 126 -7.23 -11.11 1.38
C VAL A 126 -8.55 -11.27 0.64
N ASP A 127 -9.62 -10.73 1.21
CA ASP A 127 -10.95 -10.74 0.57
C ASP A 127 -11.00 -9.84 -0.68
N ILE A 128 -10.30 -8.70 -0.63
CA ILE A 128 -10.24 -7.74 -1.73
C ILE A 128 -8.85 -7.13 -1.90
N ILE A 129 -8.61 -6.63 -3.12
CA ILE A 129 -7.37 -5.97 -3.51
C ILE A 129 -7.71 -4.57 -4.00
N ILE A 130 -7.00 -3.57 -3.52
CA ILE A 130 -7.13 -2.17 -3.94
C ILE A 130 -5.79 -1.71 -4.52
N LEU A 131 -5.84 -1.16 -5.73
CA LEU A 131 -4.68 -0.53 -6.37
C LEU A 131 -4.67 0.97 -6.08
N ALA A 132 -3.52 1.48 -5.65
CA ALA A 132 -3.33 2.84 -5.16
C ALA A 132 -1.92 3.39 -5.51
N TYR A 133 -1.35 3.00 -6.64
CA TYR A 133 0.05 3.29 -6.98
C TYR A 133 0.29 4.62 -7.71
N GLY A 134 -0.72 5.30 -8.24
CA GLY A 134 -0.54 6.59 -8.94
C GLY A 134 0.41 6.50 -10.14
N ASP A 135 1.13 7.60 -10.44
CA ASP A 135 1.99 7.69 -11.63
C ASP A 135 3.44 7.28 -11.40
N CYS A 136 3.84 6.94 -10.18
CA CYS A 136 5.23 6.55 -9.88
C CYS A 136 6.28 7.57 -10.38
N LEU A 137 5.97 8.87 -10.26
CA LEU A 137 6.87 9.96 -10.65
C LEU A 137 8.27 9.72 -10.10
N GLY A 138 9.30 9.81 -10.95
CA GLY A 138 10.71 9.59 -10.56
C GLY A 138 11.24 8.18 -10.84
N VAL A 139 10.39 7.18 -11.10
CA VAL A 139 10.82 5.89 -11.66
C VAL A 139 10.80 5.96 -13.17
N ASP A 140 11.83 5.43 -13.82
CA ASP A 140 11.89 5.36 -15.29
C ASP A 140 10.67 4.64 -15.86
N GLU A 141 10.10 5.18 -16.93
CA GLU A 141 8.85 4.68 -17.51
C GLU A 141 8.94 3.21 -17.95
N SER A 142 10.11 2.79 -18.46
CA SER A 142 10.39 1.40 -18.81
C SER A 142 10.27 0.46 -17.60
N ASN A 143 10.87 0.84 -16.47
CA ASN A 143 10.79 0.09 -15.23
C ASN A 143 9.36 0.02 -14.71
N PHE A 144 8.63 1.14 -14.76
CA PHE A 144 7.23 1.18 -14.32
C PHE A 144 6.33 0.30 -15.20
N LYS A 145 6.50 0.35 -16.53
CA LYS A 145 5.79 -0.53 -17.48
C LYS A 145 6.06 -2.01 -17.19
N GLU A 146 7.32 -2.39 -16.98
CA GLU A 146 7.67 -3.77 -16.63
C GLU A 146 7.03 -4.19 -15.30
N ARG A 147 7.08 -3.31 -14.29
CA ARG A 147 6.50 -3.59 -12.99
C ARG A 147 4.98 -3.77 -13.04
N LYS A 148 4.28 -2.94 -13.82
CA LYS A 148 2.85 -3.10 -14.10
C LYS A 148 2.56 -4.46 -14.74
N LYS A 149 3.36 -4.92 -15.71
CA LYS A 149 3.20 -6.26 -16.30
C LYS A 149 3.36 -7.37 -15.26
N LYS A 150 4.40 -7.30 -14.41
CA LYS A 150 4.62 -8.27 -13.32
C LYS A 150 3.44 -8.29 -12.34
N LEU A 151 2.98 -7.11 -11.92
CA LEU A 151 1.81 -6.97 -11.04
C LEU A 151 0.54 -7.56 -11.69
N LYS A 152 0.31 -7.30 -12.97
CA LYS A 152 -0.83 -7.84 -13.72
C LYS A 152 -0.84 -9.38 -13.69
N VAL A 153 0.30 -10.02 -13.92
CA VAL A 153 0.45 -11.47 -13.84
C VAL A 153 0.11 -11.98 -12.44
N MET A 154 0.61 -11.31 -11.38
CA MET A 154 0.26 -11.67 -10.00
C MET A 154 -1.24 -11.57 -9.76
N LEU A 155 -1.90 -10.50 -10.21
CA LEU A 155 -3.33 -10.27 -10.00
C LEU A 155 -4.20 -11.25 -10.78
N LEU A 156 -3.84 -11.58 -12.03
CA LEU A 156 -4.57 -12.55 -12.86
C LEU A 156 -4.57 -13.95 -12.25
N SER A 157 -3.56 -14.30 -11.45
CA SER A 157 -3.49 -15.59 -10.77
C SER A 157 -4.45 -15.73 -9.57
N LYS A 158 -5.17 -14.66 -9.20
CA LYS A 158 -5.93 -14.60 -7.94
C LYS A 158 -7.44 -14.54 -8.18
N LYS A 159 -8.19 -15.11 -7.23
CA LYS A 159 -9.66 -15.10 -7.22
C LYS A 159 -10.24 -13.80 -6.66
N SER A 160 -9.45 -13.02 -5.92
CA SER A 160 -9.90 -11.82 -5.23
C SER A 160 -10.24 -10.70 -6.21
N LYS A 161 -11.31 -9.96 -5.90
CA LYS A 161 -11.75 -8.83 -6.72
C LYS A 161 -10.77 -7.67 -6.58
N VAL A 162 -10.42 -7.06 -7.70
CA VAL A 162 -9.50 -5.92 -7.78
C VAL A 162 -10.30 -4.63 -7.96
N PHE A 163 -9.93 -3.61 -7.20
CA PHE A 163 -10.60 -2.32 -7.14
C PHE A 163 -9.59 -1.17 -7.19
N CYS A 164 -10.11 0.03 -7.42
CA CYS A 164 -9.44 1.29 -7.14
C CYS A 164 -10.39 2.18 -6.32
N VAL A 165 -9.83 3.19 -5.67
CA VAL A 165 -10.59 4.15 -4.88
C VAL A 165 -10.72 5.46 -5.66
N GLY A 166 -11.97 5.90 -5.85
CA GLY A 166 -12.32 6.95 -6.81
C GLY A 166 -12.11 6.49 -8.25
N GLY A 167 -12.01 7.46 -9.17
CA GLY A 167 -11.64 7.20 -10.56
C GLY A 167 -10.14 7.01 -10.77
N LEU A 168 -9.75 6.83 -12.03
CA LEU A 168 -8.35 6.87 -12.46
C LEU A 168 -7.86 8.33 -12.48
N ASN A 169 -6.55 8.53 -12.50
CA ASN A 169 -5.97 9.83 -12.84
C ASN A 169 -5.94 10.04 -14.36
N GLU A 170 -5.42 11.20 -14.79
CA GLU A 170 -5.33 11.59 -16.20
C GLU A 170 -4.49 10.62 -17.05
N SER A 171 -3.50 9.97 -16.42
CA SER A 171 -2.66 8.94 -17.06
C SER A 171 -3.30 7.54 -17.07
N GLY A 172 -4.54 7.39 -16.61
CA GLY A 172 -5.25 6.11 -16.54
C GLY A 172 -4.80 5.19 -15.39
N ASN A 173 -4.00 5.68 -14.44
CA ASN A 173 -3.56 4.91 -13.29
C ASN A 173 -4.51 5.06 -12.09
N PRO A 174 -4.61 4.06 -11.20
CA PRO A 174 -5.32 4.17 -9.93
C PRO A 174 -4.77 5.31 -9.07
N LYS A 175 -5.65 6.14 -8.52
CA LYS A 175 -5.28 7.27 -7.67
C LYS A 175 -4.49 6.82 -6.44
N HIS A 176 -3.39 7.51 -6.16
CA HIS A 176 -2.54 7.26 -5.00
C HIS A 176 -3.30 7.46 -3.67
N GLY A 177 -2.99 6.67 -2.64
CA GLY A 177 -3.65 6.78 -1.32
C GLY A 177 -3.63 8.18 -0.69
N ARG A 178 -2.63 8.99 -1.06
CA ARG A 178 -2.49 10.39 -0.64
C ARG A 178 -3.67 11.28 -1.04
N VAL A 179 -4.37 10.95 -2.13
CA VAL A 179 -5.48 11.76 -2.66
C VAL A 179 -6.87 11.22 -2.30
N TRP A 180 -6.96 10.24 -1.39
CA TRP A 180 -8.24 9.70 -0.92
C TRP A 180 -8.89 10.62 0.12
N ASN A 181 -9.24 11.83 -0.32
CA ASN A 181 -9.97 12.84 0.47
C ASN A 181 -11.47 12.69 0.23
N ASP A 182 -12.30 13.05 1.21
CA ASP A 182 -13.76 13.16 1.07
C ASP A 182 -14.48 11.83 0.75
N GLU A 183 -13.99 10.73 1.32
CA GLU A 183 -14.62 9.40 1.31
C GLU A 183 -14.94 8.80 -0.09
N PRO A 184 -13.99 8.83 -1.04
CA PRO A 184 -14.22 8.42 -2.43
C PRO A 184 -14.71 6.97 -2.52
N GLU A 185 -15.58 6.71 -3.49
CA GLU A 185 -16.18 5.39 -3.70
C GLU A 185 -15.17 4.32 -4.09
N LEU A 186 -15.53 3.06 -3.86
CA LEU A 186 -14.74 1.90 -4.27
C LEU A 186 -15.23 1.42 -5.64
N ASN A 187 -14.37 1.48 -6.65
CA ASN A 187 -14.71 1.15 -8.03
C ASN A 187 -14.03 -0.15 -8.47
N LYS A 188 -14.78 -1.00 -9.19
CA LYS A 188 -14.21 -2.23 -9.75
C LYS A 188 -13.14 -1.85 -10.78
N PHE A 189 -11.95 -2.43 -10.65
CA PHE A 189 -10.85 -2.15 -11.55
C PHE A 189 -10.68 -3.31 -12.53
N ASN A 190 -10.62 -3.01 -13.82
CA ASN A 190 -10.34 -4.00 -14.84
C ASN A 190 -8.83 -4.25 -14.91
N ILE A 191 -8.38 -5.43 -14.50
CA ILE A 191 -6.95 -5.83 -14.50
C ILE A 191 -6.34 -5.72 -15.91
N ASN A 192 -7.14 -5.81 -16.97
CA ASN A 192 -6.65 -5.65 -18.33
C ASN A 192 -6.16 -4.23 -18.64
N ASN A 193 -6.54 -3.24 -17.84
CA ASN A 193 -6.13 -1.84 -17.96
C ASN A 193 -4.76 -1.55 -17.31
N ILE A 194 -4.12 -2.54 -16.69
CA ILE A 194 -2.72 -2.46 -16.23
C ILE A 194 -1.78 -2.57 -17.43
#